data_AF-A0A520G0D2-F1
#
_entry.id   AF-A0A520G0D2-F1
#
_cell.length_a   1.000
_cell.length_b   1.000
_cell.length_c   1.000
_cell.angle_alpha   90.00
_cell.angle_beta   90.00
_cell.angle_gamma   90.00
#
_symmetry.space_group_name_H-M   'P 1'
#
loop_
_entity.id
_entity.type
_entity.pdbx_description
1 polymer ?
#
loop_
_entity_poly.entity_id
_entity_poly.type
_entity_poly.pdbx_seq_one_letter_code
_entity_poly.pdbx_strand_id
1 'polypeptide(L)' 'MTPGELITDEGEHTLNPGRRTVTLVVQNTADRPIQVGSHYHFAETNGALGFDRDAARGMRL' A
#
# COMPACT_ATOMS: atom_id res chain seq x y z
N MET A 1 -16.92 -5.73 33.85
CA MET A 1 -17.34 -4.60 33.02
C MET A 1 -16.24 -3.56 33.09
N THR A 2 -15.58 -3.33 31.97
CA THR A 2 -14.45 -2.41 31.83
C THR A 2 -14.91 -1.21 30.99
N PRO A 3 -15.01 0.00 31.56
CA PRO A 3 -15.40 1.18 30.80
C PRO A 3 -14.49 1.39 29.58
N GLY A 4 -15.09 1.46 28.39
CA GLY A 4 -14.37 1.63 27.13
C GLY A 4 -13.85 0.33 26.48
N GLU A 5 -14.22 -0.85 27.00
CA GLU A 5 -13.85 -2.09 26.34
C GLU A 5 -14.52 -2.23 24.96
N LEU A 6 -13.72 -2.69 24.00
CA LEU A 6 -14.23 -3.14 22.71
C LEU A 6 -14.38 -4.66 22.78
N ILE A 7 -15.59 -5.15 22.50
CA ILE A 7 -15.86 -6.56 22.29
C ILE A 7 -16.03 -6.73 20.77
N THR A 8 -14.99 -7.24 20.12
CA THR A 8 -14.99 -7.46 18.67
C THR A 8 -15.41 -8.89 18.36
N ASP A 9 -16.18 -9.07 17.29
CA ASP A 9 -16.47 -10.40 16.76
C ASP A 9 -15.21 -11.07 16.18
N GLU A 10 -15.22 -12.40 16.10
CA GLU A 10 -14.19 -13.16 15.40
C GLU A 10 -14.30 -12.99 13.88
N GLY A 11 -13.16 -13.05 13.17
CA GLY A 11 -13.11 -13.08 11.70
C GLY A 11 -12.09 -12.13 11.09
N GLU A 12 -12.08 -12.07 9.76
CA GLU A 12 -11.22 -11.20 8.96
C GLU A 12 -12.06 -10.37 7.99
N HIS A 13 -11.57 -9.17 7.65
CA HIS A 13 -12.19 -8.31 6.66
C HIS A 13 -11.41 -8.34 5.34
N THR A 14 -12.04 -8.81 4.28
CA THR A 14 -11.47 -8.70 2.93
C THR A 14 -11.43 -7.25 2.47
N LEU A 15 -10.23 -6.73 2.18
CA LEU A 15 -10.05 -5.38 1.66
C LEU A 15 -9.93 -5.39 0.14
N ASN A 16 -10.54 -4.39 -0.50
CA ASN A 16 -10.48 -4.14 -1.95
C ASN A 16 -10.92 -5.33 -2.84
N PRO A 17 -12.00 -6.07 -2.52
CA PRO A 17 -12.43 -7.22 -3.33
C PRO A 17 -12.80 -6.81 -4.76
N GLY A 18 -12.46 -7.66 -5.73
CA GLY A 18 -12.80 -7.47 -7.15
C GLY A 18 -12.06 -6.32 -7.85
N ARG A 19 -11.12 -5.64 -7.19
CA ARG A 19 -10.28 -4.61 -7.80
C ARG A 19 -9.08 -5.25 -8.48
N ARG A 20 -8.68 -4.70 -9.62
CA ARG A 20 -7.43 -5.11 -10.30
C ARG A 20 -6.24 -4.86 -9.37
N THR A 21 -5.32 -5.82 -9.31
CA THR A 21 -4.07 -5.74 -8.53
C THR A 21 -2.87 -6.06 -9.41
N VAL A 22 -1.68 -5.62 -8.97
CA VAL A 22 -0.39 -6.00 -9.56
C VAL A 22 0.64 -6.11 -8.44
N THR A 23 1.57 -7.06 -8.57
CA THR A 23 2.70 -7.21 -7.65
C THR A 23 3.97 -6.73 -8.36
N LEU A 24 4.71 -5.82 -7.73
CA LEU A 24 5.94 -5.26 -8.26
C LEU A 24 7.07 -5.43 -7.25
N VAL A 25 8.28 -5.69 -7.74
CA VAL A 25 9.50 -5.58 -6.94
C VAL A 25 9.91 -4.11 -6.92
N VAL A 26 10.16 -3.57 -5.73
CA VAL A 26 10.51 -2.15 -5.53
C VAL A 26 11.82 -2.07 -4.76
N GLN A 27 12.79 -1.32 -5.28
CA GLN A 27 14.07 -1.07 -4.63
C GLN A 27 14.23 0.43 -4.35
N ASN A 28 14.55 0.79 -3.10
CA ASN A 28 15.01 2.13 -2.78
C ASN A 28 16.50 2.25 -3.14
N THR A 29 16.83 3.14 -4.07
CA THR A 29 18.21 3.40 -4.52
C THR A 29 18.84 4.63 -3.85
N ALA A 30 18.11 5.31 -2.97
CA ALA A 30 18.62 6.45 -2.20
C ALA A 30 19.31 6.01 -0.90
N ASP A 31 20.01 6.96 -0.31
CA ASP A 31 20.63 6.90 1.01
C ASP A 31 19.67 7.29 2.16
N ARG A 32 18.43 7.66 1.83
CA ARG A 32 17.40 8.11 2.78
C ARG A 32 16.17 7.20 2.75
N PRO A 33 15.48 7.03 3.88
CA PRO A 33 14.25 6.24 3.94
C PRO A 33 13.13 6.90 3.11
N ILE A 34 12.27 6.06 2.53
CA ILE A 34 11.09 6.47 1.77
C ILE A 34 9.90 5.66 2.28
N GLN A 35 8.79 6.34 2.57
CA GLN A 35 7.51 5.72 2.95
C GLN A 35 6.42 6.24 2.03
N VAL A 36 5.50 5.35 1.62
CA VAL A 36 4.40 5.68 0.71
C VAL A 36 3.07 5.30 1.37
N GLY A 37 2.11 6.22 1.34
CA GLY A 37 0.77 6.00 1.89
C GLY A 37 -0.13 5.17 0.97
N SER A 38 -1.19 4.58 1.52
CA SER A 38 -2.05 3.63 0.81
C SER A 38 -2.71 4.18 -0.46
N HIS A 39 -3.05 5.48 -0.48
CA HIS A 39 -3.79 6.09 -1.60
C HIS A 39 -2.94 6.99 -2.51
N TYR A 40 -1.62 7.00 -2.31
CA TYR A 40 -0.74 7.72 -3.22
C TYR A 40 -0.70 7.02 -4.59
N HIS A 41 -0.71 7.77 -5.68
CA HIS A 41 -0.57 7.19 -7.01
C HIS A 41 0.83 6.61 -7.19
N PHE A 42 0.94 5.28 -7.18
CA PHE A 42 2.22 4.61 -6.95
C PHE A 42 3.26 4.92 -8.04
N ALA A 43 2.82 5.09 -9.29
CA ALA A 43 3.67 5.48 -10.41
C ALA A 43 4.34 6.85 -10.26
N GLU A 44 3.82 7.75 -9.41
CA GLU A 44 4.36 9.09 -9.18
C GLU A 44 5.21 9.21 -7.90
N THR A 45 5.45 8.09 -7.21
CA THR A 45 6.24 8.08 -5.97
C THR A 45 7.67 8.57 -6.21
N ASN A 46 8.42 8.86 -5.14
CA ASN A 46 9.79 9.36 -5.21
C ASN A 46 10.63 8.66 -6.29
N GLY A 47 11.31 9.43 -7.14
CA GLY A 47 12.08 8.93 -8.29
C GLY A 47 13.23 7.99 -7.93
N ALA A 48 13.68 7.98 -6.67
CA ALA A 48 14.67 7.03 -6.17
C ALA A 48 14.12 5.62 -5.89
N LEU A 49 12.81 5.41 -6.02
CA LEU A 49 12.24 4.06 -6.04
C LEU A 49 12.32 3.50 -7.46
N GLY A 50 13.16 2.47 -7.63
CA GLY A 50 13.30 1.70 -8.87
C GLY A 50 12.26 0.58 -8.95
N PHE A 51 11.40 0.63 -9.96
CA PHE A 51 10.38 -0.37 -10.30
C PHE A 51 9.78 -0.05 -11.69
N ASP A 52 8.93 -0.93 -12.22
CA ASP A 52 8.19 -0.70 -13.47
C ASP A 52 7.06 0.35 -13.26
N ARG A 53 7.34 1.58 -13.70
CA ARG A 53 6.42 2.73 -13.55
C ARG A 53 5.18 2.60 -14.43
N ASP A 54 5.29 1.97 -15.60
CA ASP A 54 4.16 1.80 -16.51
C ASP A 54 3.17 0.78 -15.96
N ALA A 55 3.65 -0.32 -15.39
CA ALA A 55 2.82 -1.30 -14.70
C ALA A 55 2.09 -0.72 -13.47
N ALA A 56 2.67 0.30 -12.83
CA ALA A 56 2.09 0.99 -11.67
C ALA A 56 1.08 2.10 -12.03
N ARG A 57 0.86 2.41 -13.30
CA ARG A 57 -0.02 3.52 -13.71
C ARG A 57 -1.47 3.26 -13.31
N GLY A 58 -2.06 4.22 -12.59
CA GLY A 58 -3.40 4.12 -12.01
C GLY A 58 -3.50 3.17 -10.81
N MET A 59 -2.37 2.73 -10.25
CA MET A 59 -2.32 1.83 -9.10
C MET A 59 -1.99 2.58 -7.81
N ARG A 60 -2.43 2.00 -6.69
CA ARG A 60 -2.10 2.39 -5.32
C ARG A 60 -1.83 1.12 -4.51
N LEU A 61 -1.31 1.28 -3.29
CA LEU A 61 -1.20 0.17 -2.34
C LEU A 61 -2.58 -0.28 -1.85
#